data_AF-A0A7S3IQ98-F1
#
_entry.id   AF-A0A7S3IQ98-F1
#
_cell.length_a   1.000
_cell.length_b   1.000
_cell.length_c   1.000
_cell.angle_alpha   90.00
_cell.angle_beta   90.00
_cell.angle_gamma   90.00
#
_symmetry.space_group_name_H-M   'P 1'
#
loop_
_entity.id
_entity.type
_entity.pdbx_description
1 polymer ?
#
loop_
_entity_poly.entity_id
_entity_poly.type
_entity_poly.pdbx_seq_one_letter_code
_entity_poly.pdbx_strand_id
1 'polypeptide(L)'
;MYCKEDYDEQFQCTRKDDITHKQFIDLFIICLRNDSFKIALLIYTLYLNPQDDIDDRILNILLATIRESVKFHELKLFFLHEHFHKFSVSQMNSTVDVYQEILSRKDPKMNPMVSQFNTIKITLLIYRICW
;
A
#
# COMPACT_ATOMS: atom_id res chain seq x y z
N MET A 1 -4.96 4.98 17.47
CA MET A 1 -3.73 4.59 18.18
C MET A 1 -2.58 5.05 17.29
N TYR A 2 -1.92 6.15 17.69
CA TYR A 2 -1.02 6.92 16.83
C TYR A 2 0.34 6.24 16.73
N CYS A 3 0.84 5.98 15.50
CA CYS A 3 2.23 5.62 15.24
C CYS A 3 3.14 6.78 15.68
N LYS A 4 3.65 6.71 16.90
CA LYS A 4 4.77 7.55 17.35
C LYS A 4 6.06 7.07 16.67
N GLU A 5 6.96 8.00 16.41
CA GLU A 5 8.27 7.79 15.76
C GLU A 5 9.11 6.68 16.42
N ASP A 6 8.86 6.41 17.70
CA ASP A 6 9.59 5.41 18.50
C ASP A 6 9.37 3.94 18.06
N TYR A 7 8.29 3.62 17.33
CA TYR A 7 8.01 2.22 16.98
C TYR A 7 8.89 1.68 15.85
N ASP A 8 9.38 2.55 14.96
CA ASP A 8 10.29 2.13 13.89
C ASP A 8 11.64 1.69 14.50
N GLU A 9 12.14 2.46 15.48
CA GLU A 9 13.35 2.13 16.24
C GLU A 9 13.15 0.87 17.11
N GLN A 10 12.02 0.77 17.84
CA GLN A 10 11.71 -0.42 18.63
C GLN A 10 11.57 -1.68 17.77
N PHE A 11 10.93 -1.57 16.60
CA PHE A 11 10.84 -2.67 15.65
C PHE A 11 12.23 -3.09 15.17
N GLN A 12 13.13 -2.13 14.91
CA GLN A 12 14.53 -2.43 14.57
C GLN A 12 15.31 -3.08 15.71
N CYS A 13 15.08 -2.68 16.97
CA CYS A 13 15.75 -3.23 18.15
C CYS A 13 15.23 -4.62 18.60
N THR A 14 14.07 -5.05 18.11
CA THR A 14 13.52 -6.38 18.45
C THR A 14 14.39 -7.49 17.85
N ARG A 15 14.67 -8.56 18.61
CA ARG A 15 15.34 -9.77 18.11
C ARG A 15 14.44 -10.46 17.10
N LYS A 16 14.92 -10.59 15.87
CA LYS A 16 14.14 -11.09 14.73
C LYS A 16 14.45 -12.53 14.37
N ASP A 17 15.49 -13.09 14.98
CA ASP A 17 15.99 -14.45 14.73
C ASP A 17 14.95 -15.52 15.12
N ASP A 18 14.00 -15.17 16.01
CA ASP A 18 12.92 -16.04 16.46
C ASP A 18 11.61 -15.88 15.64
N ILE A 19 11.59 -14.97 14.65
CA ILE A 19 10.39 -14.70 13.84
C ILE A 19 10.47 -15.48 12.53
N THR A 20 9.48 -16.34 12.30
CA THR A 20 9.36 -17.09 11.05
C THR A 20 8.93 -16.19 9.89
N HIS A 21 9.31 -16.57 8.66
CA HIS A 21 8.90 -15.86 7.44
C HIS A 21 7.38 -15.62 7.35
N LYS A 22 6.59 -16.65 7.69
CA LYS A 22 5.12 -16.54 7.72
C LYS A 22 4.63 -15.47 8.69
N GLN A 23 5.27 -15.34 9.86
CA GLN A 23 4.92 -14.29 10.82
C GLN A 23 5.25 -12.89 10.29
N PHE A 24 6.29 -12.73 9.46
CA PHE A 24 6.53 -11.46 8.77
C PHE A 24 5.45 -11.12 7.75
N ILE A 25 4.97 -12.11 6.98
CA ILE A 25 3.84 -11.92 6.05
C ILE A 25 2.57 -11.51 6.82
N ASP A 26 2.27 -12.20 7.92
CA ASP A 26 1.10 -11.91 8.74
C ASP A 26 1.21 -10.51 9.38
N LEU A 27 2.40 -10.13 9.87
CA LEU A 27 2.65 -8.80 10.41
C LEU A 27 2.52 -7.72 9.33
N PHE A 28 3.02 -7.97 8.12
CA PHE A 28 2.87 -7.06 7.00
C PHE A 28 1.40 -6.81 6.67
N ILE A 29 0.57 -7.86 6.62
CA ILE A 29 -0.88 -7.75 6.43
C ILE A 29 -1.54 -6.92 7.54
N ILE A 30 -1.14 -7.13 8.80
CA ILE A 30 -1.63 -6.35 9.93
C ILE A 30 -1.25 -4.87 9.75
N CYS A 31 -0.02 -4.57 9.33
CA CYS A 31 0.42 -3.21 9.08
C CYS A 31 -0.41 -2.53 7.98
N LEU A 32 -0.68 -3.21 6.86
CA LEU A 32 -1.50 -2.67 5.78
C LEU A 32 -2.91 -2.32 6.27
N ARG A 33 -3.57 -3.24 6.97
CA ARG A 33 -4.94 -3.06 7.51
C ARG A 33 -5.04 -1.91 8.52
N ASN A 34 -3.96 -1.58 9.20
CA ASN A 34 -3.92 -0.54 10.23
C ASN A 34 -3.24 0.76 9.76
N ASP A 35 -3.07 0.96 8.44
CA ASP A 35 -2.38 2.13 7.87
C ASP A 35 -0.94 2.35 8.42
N SER A 36 -0.28 1.29 8.89
CA SER A 36 1.09 1.34 9.43
C SER A 36 2.12 1.16 8.31
N PHE A 37 2.02 1.97 7.26
CA PHE A 37 2.77 1.79 6.00
C PHE A 37 4.28 2.00 6.10
N LYS A 38 4.77 2.74 7.11
CA LYS A 38 6.22 2.87 7.38
C LYS A 38 6.84 1.54 7.80
N ILE A 39 6.23 0.89 8.79
CA ILE A 39 6.64 -0.45 9.26
C ILE A 39 6.40 -1.48 8.17
N ALA A 40 5.27 -1.38 7.44
CA ALA A 40 5.00 -2.25 6.29
C ALA A 40 6.13 -2.19 5.26
N LEU A 41 6.64 -0.99 4.94
CA LEU A 41 7.76 -0.82 4.02
C LEU A 41 9.05 -1.46 4.54
N LEU A 42 9.36 -1.32 5.84
CA LEU A 42 10.52 -1.98 6.44
C LEU A 42 10.42 -3.50 6.38
N ILE A 43 9.24 -4.05 6.69
CA ILE A 43 9.02 -5.50 6.61
C ILE A 43 9.17 -5.96 5.15
N TYR A 44 8.56 -5.22 4.23
CA TYR A 44 8.62 -5.47 2.79
C TYR A 44 10.05 -5.52 2.25
N THR A 45 10.89 -4.55 2.61
CA THR A 45 12.25 -4.45 2.06
C THR A 45 13.22 -5.43 2.68
N LEU A 46 13.04 -5.78 3.96
CA LEU A 46 14.03 -6.56 4.71
C LEU A 46 13.67 -8.05 4.84
N TYR A 47 12.39 -8.41 4.82
CA TYR A 47 11.94 -9.75 5.23
C TYR A 47 10.99 -10.44 4.25
N LEU A 48 10.38 -9.72 3.32
CA LEU A 48 9.59 -10.35 2.25
C LEU A 48 10.43 -10.56 0.99
N ASN A 49 10.10 -11.63 0.26
CA ASN A 49 10.43 -11.78 -1.14
C ASN A 49 9.21 -11.32 -1.98
N PRO A 50 9.27 -10.13 -2.59
CA PRO A 50 8.09 -9.54 -3.23
C PRO A 50 7.55 -10.34 -4.41
N GLN A 51 8.37 -11.19 -5.04
CA GLN A 51 7.95 -12.02 -6.16
C GLN A 51 7.06 -13.19 -5.72
N ASP A 52 7.30 -13.75 -4.53
CA ASP A 52 6.59 -14.93 -4.06
C ASP A 52 5.54 -14.60 -3.00
N ASP A 53 5.79 -13.61 -2.15
CA ASP A 53 4.95 -13.36 -0.98
C ASP A 53 3.77 -12.42 -1.24
N ILE A 54 3.86 -11.58 -2.27
CA ILE A 54 2.78 -10.64 -2.62
C ILE A 54 1.79 -11.36 -3.54
N ASP A 55 0.68 -11.78 -2.94
CA ASP A 55 -0.43 -12.49 -3.56
C ASP A 55 -1.67 -11.60 -3.78
N ASP A 56 -2.68 -12.15 -4.45
CA ASP A 56 -3.96 -11.45 -4.71
C ASP A 56 -4.63 -10.95 -3.44
N ARG A 57 -4.49 -11.69 -2.33
CA ARG A 57 -5.09 -11.31 -1.04
C ARG A 57 -4.46 -10.02 -0.52
N ILE A 58 -3.13 -9.91 -0.57
CA ILE A 58 -2.42 -8.69 -0.16
C ILE A 58 -2.76 -7.52 -1.07
N LEU A 59 -2.82 -7.73 -2.39
CA LEU A 59 -3.19 -6.69 -3.34
C LEU A 59 -4.61 -6.17 -3.10
N ASN A 60 -5.56 -7.06 -2.81
CA ASN A 60 -6.93 -6.68 -2.48
C ASN A 60 -7.00 -5.87 -1.17
N ILE A 61 -6.19 -6.23 -0.16
CA ILE A 61 -6.08 -5.44 1.08
C ILE A 61 -5.51 -4.05 0.77
N LEU A 62 -4.47 -3.96 -0.06
CA LEU A 62 -3.88 -2.69 -0.44
C LEU A 62 -4.91 -1.79 -1.16
N LEU A 63 -5.67 -2.32 -2.12
CA LEU A 63 -6.73 -1.57 -2.79
C LEU A 63 -7.81 -1.07 -1.82
N ALA A 64 -8.24 -1.91 -0.87
CA ALA A 64 -9.18 -1.50 0.17
C ALA A 64 -8.63 -0.33 1.00
N THR A 65 -7.37 -0.39 1.42
CA THR A 65 -6.75 0.69 2.20
C THR A 65 -6.64 2.01 1.45
N ILE A 66 -6.52 1.97 0.11
CA ILE A 66 -6.49 3.17 -0.74
C ILE A 66 -7.86 3.82 -0.81
N ARG A 67 -8.91 3.01 -0.95
CA ARG A 67 -10.30 3.49 -0.93
C ARG A 67 -10.62 4.12 0.43
N GLU A 68 -10.30 3.43 1.51
CA GLU A 68 -10.75 3.80 2.86
C GLU A 68 -9.94 4.92 3.52
N SER A 69 -8.65 5.08 3.16
CA SER A 69 -7.76 6.00 3.86
C SER A 69 -6.84 6.79 2.95
N VAL A 70 -6.82 8.11 3.17
CA VAL A 70 -5.95 9.07 2.48
C VAL A 70 -4.53 9.13 3.05
N LYS A 71 -4.27 8.47 4.19
CA LYS A 71 -2.94 8.47 4.81
C LYS A 71 -1.97 7.62 4.00
N PHE A 72 -0.70 8.05 3.99
CA PHE A 72 0.41 7.34 3.34
C PHE A 72 0.13 6.98 1.87
N HIS A 73 -0.66 7.80 1.18
CA HIS A 73 -1.12 7.50 -0.18
C HIS A 73 0.04 7.30 -1.17
N GLU A 74 1.15 8.02 -0.98
CA GLU A 74 2.36 7.83 -1.78
C GLU A 74 2.99 6.44 -1.61
N LEU A 75 3.02 5.91 -0.39
CA LEU A 75 3.53 4.56 -0.12
C LEU A 75 2.55 3.50 -0.66
N LYS A 76 1.25 3.73 -0.55
CA LYS A 76 0.24 2.85 -1.15
C LYS A 76 0.39 2.78 -2.67
N LEU A 77 0.59 3.93 -3.32
CA LEU A 77 0.86 4.02 -4.76
C LEU A 77 2.15 3.28 -5.14
N PHE A 78 3.21 3.43 -4.34
CA PHE A 78 4.46 2.69 -4.55
C PHE A 78 4.19 1.17 -4.62
N PHE A 79 3.47 0.61 -3.66
CA PHE A 79 3.14 -0.82 -3.67
C PHE A 79 2.29 -1.24 -4.88
N LEU A 80 1.31 -0.42 -5.30
CA LEU A 80 0.53 -0.74 -6.51
C LEU A 80 1.40 -0.76 -7.77
N HIS A 81 2.29 0.24 -7.92
CA HIS A 81 3.15 0.35 -9.10
C HIS A 81 4.14 -0.80 -9.19
N GLU A 82 4.77 -1.15 -8.07
CA GLU A 82 5.75 -2.23 -7.99
C GLU A 82 5.15 -3.60 -8.34
N HIS A 83 3.90 -3.83 -7.92
CA HIS A 83 3.20 -5.10 -8.13
C HIS A 83 2.18 -5.07 -9.25
N PHE A 84 2.19 -4.05 -10.10
CA PHE A 84 1.22 -3.90 -11.18
C PHE A 84 1.11 -5.14 -12.08
N HIS A 85 2.25 -5.77 -12.37
CA HIS A 85 2.35 -6.96 -13.22
C HIS A 85 1.61 -8.18 -12.65
N LYS A 86 1.27 -8.16 -11.35
CA LYS A 86 0.52 -9.22 -10.67
C LYS A 86 -0.98 -9.00 -10.67
N PHE A 87 -1.46 -7.86 -11.15
CA PHE A 87 -2.88 -7.53 -11.07
C PHE A 87 -3.67 -8.40 -12.05
N SER A 88 -4.74 -8.98 -11.55
CA SER A 88 -5.83 -9.47 -12.41
C SER A 88 -6.57 -8.31 -13.06
N VAL A 89 -7.23 -8.57 -14.18
CA VAL A 89 -8.10 -7.60 -14.86
C VAL A 89 -9.16 -7.03 -13.90
N SER A 90 -9.70 -7.86 -13.01
CA SER A 90 -10.68 -7.43 -12.00
C SER A 90 -10.08 -6.42 -11.01
N GLN A 91 -8.85 -6.64 -10.56
CA GLN A 91 -8.15 -5.70 -9.68
C GLN A 91 -7.80 -4.40 -10.41
N MET A 92 -7.40 -4.47 -11.68
CA MET A 92 -7.15 -3.27 -12.49
C MET A 92 -8.42 -2.41 -12.63
N ASN A 93 -9.55 -3.02 -12.97
CA ASN A 93 -10.84 -2.33 -13.04
C ASN A 93 -11.22 -1.71 -11.68
N SER A 94 -11.07 -2.48 -10.60
CA SER A 94 -11.32 -1.99 -9.24
C SER A 94 -10.42 -0.81 -8.88
N THR A 95 -9.18 -0.79 -9.36
CA THR A 95 -8.23 0.30 -9.15
C THR A 95 -8.72 1.57 -9.82
N VAL A 96 -9.20 1.47 -11.06
CA VAL A 96 -9.79 2.60 -11.79
C VAL A 96 -11.00 3.15 -11.03
N ASP A 97 -11.91 2.28 -10.61
CA ASP A 97 -13.12 2.67 -9.86
C ASP A 97 -12.76 3.40 -8.55
N VAL A 98 -11.80 2.87 -7.80
CA VAL A 98 -11.30 3.49 -6.57
C VAL A 98 -10.75 4.90 -6.83
N TYR A 99 -9.95 5.08 -7.89
CA TYR A 99 -9.41 6.41 -8.19
C TYR A 99 -10.46 7.38 -8.73
N GLN A 100 -11.46 6.92 -9.48
CA GLN A 100 -12.59 7.76 -9.88
C GLN A 100 -13.38 8.26 -8.67
N GLU A 101 -13.61 7.39 -7.68
CA GLU A 101 -14.26 7.76 -6.42
C GLU A 101 -13.43 8.81 -5.67
N ILE A 102 -12.12 8.60 -5.55
CA ILE A 102 -11.18 9.52 -4.89
C ILE A 102 -11.16 10.88 -5.60
N LEU A 103 -11.08 10.90 -6.93
CA LEU A 103 -11.11 12.11 -7.76
C LEU A 103 -12.39 12.92 -7.57
N SER A 104 -13.50 12.24 -7.31
CA SER A 104 -14.82 12.86 -7.13
C SER A 104 -15.05 13.42 -5.72
N ARG A 105 -14.08 13.28 -4.80
CA ARG A 105 -14.20 13.80 -3.43
C ARG A 105 -14.17 15.32 -3.43
N LYS A 106 -15.24 15.92 -2.92
CA LYS A 106 -15.44 17.37 -2.83
C LYS A 106 -14.59 18.05 -1.75
N ASP A 107 -14.22 17.33 -0.69
CA ASP A 107 -13.36 17.86 0.37
C ASP A 107 -11.88 17.74 -0.05
N PRO A 108 -11.16 18.86 -0.25
CA PRO A 108 -9.75 18.84 -0.61
C PRO A 108 -8.86 18.10 0.40
N LYS A 109 -9.21 18.09 1.70
CA LYS A 109 -8.43 17.37 2.72
C LYS A 109 -8.51 15.85 2.57
N MET A 110 -9.58 15.37 1.96
CA MET A 110 -9.82 13.96 1.67
C MET A 110 -9.39 13.56 0.25
N ASN A 111 -8.80 14.50 -0.48
CA ASN A 111 -8.36 14.30 -1.84
C ASN A 111 -6.81 14.20 -1.88
N PRO A 112 -6.24 13.00 -2.01
CA PRO A 112 -4.79 12.82 -2.08
C PRO A 112 -4.15 13.42 -3.35
N MET A 113 -4.97 13.89 -4.29
CA MET A 113 -4.57 14.56 -5.54
C MET A 113 -4.17 16.02 -5.36
N VAL A 114 -4.34 16.59 -4.15
CA VAL A 114 -3.84 17.95 -3.87
C VAL A 114 -2.32 18.03 -4.09
N SER A 115 -1.60 16.90 -3.98
CA SER A 115 -0.22 16.78 -4.45
C SER A 115 -0.15 16.50 -5.95
N GLN A 116 0.47 17.40 -6.73
CA GLN A 116 0.65 17.25 -8.18
C GLN A 116 1.39 15.95 -8.56
N PHE A 117 2.30 15.46 -7.69
CA PHE A 117 3.02 14.21 -7.92
C PHE A 117 2.09 12.99 -7.90
N ASN A 118 1.08 12.99 -7.02
CA ASN A 118 0.10 11.89 -6.96
C ASN A 118 -0.75 11.87 -8.23
N THR A 119 -1.13 13.04 -8.73
CA THR A 119 -1.88 13.18 -9.99
C THR A 119 -1.15 12.54 -11.17
N ILE A 120 0.15 12.81 -11.30
CA ILE A 120 0.97 12.22 -12.38
C ILE A 120 1.07 10.70 -12.20
N LYS A 121 1.39 10.23 -10.99
CA LYS A 121 1.53 8.79 -10.69
C LYS A 121 0.24 8.00 -10.94
N ILE A 122 -0.90 8.56 -10.59
CA ILE A 122 -2.21 7.94 -10.80
C ILE A 122 -2.58 7.94 -12.28
N THR A 123 -2.34 9.05 -12.98
CA THR A 123 -2.57 9.13 -14.43
C THR A 123 -1.73 8.09 -15.18
N LEU A 124 -0.44 7.95 -14.83
CA LEU A 124 0.43 6.94 -15.42
C LEU A 124 -0.02 5.51 -15.12
N LEU A 125 -0.51 5.25 -13.90
CA LEU A 125 -1.07 3.95 -13.52
C LEU A 125 -2.31 3.62 -14.36
N ILE A 126 -3.24 4.57 -14.48
CA ILE A 126 -4.47 4.40 -15.29
C ILE A 126 -4.10 4.19 -16.76
N TYR A 127 -3.15 4.97 -17.30
CA TYR A 127 -2.67 4.79 -18.67
C TYR A 127 -2.16 3.37 -18.90
N ARG A 128 -1.36 2.83 -17.96
CA ARG A 128 -0.82 1.47 -18.01
C ARG A 128 -1.88 0.37 -17.87
N ILE A 129 -3.02 0.67 -17.25
CA ILE A 129 -4.16 -0.26 -17.18
C ILE A 129 -4.88 -0.32 -18.53
N CYS A 130 -5.02 0.81 -19.20
CA CYS A 130 -5.81 0.94 -20.42
C CYS A 130 -5.07 0.53 -21.70
N TRP A 131 -3.75 0.34 -21.66
CA TRP A 131 -2.88 0.09 -22.83
C TRP A 131 -1.95 -1.09 -22.58
#